data_AF-I3YPE0-F1
#
_entry.id   AF-I3YPE0-F1
#
_cell.length_a   1.000
_cell.length_b   1.000
_cell.length_c   1.000
_cell.angle_alpha   90.00
_cell.angle_beta   90.00
_cell.angle_gamma   90.00
#
_symmetry.space_group_name_H-M   'P 1'
#
loop_
_entity.id
_entity.type
_entity.pdbx_description
1 polymer ?
#
loop_
_entity_poly.entity_id
_entity_poly.type
_entity_poly.pdbx_seq_one_letter_code
_entity_poly.pdbx_strand_id
1 'polypeptide(L)'
;MSVIVGLFMLFAGIYSVYGGGKTAVIVKQVKVGGGPVCLSENIPLVFYDSSMSIVEVIASGAESKTGQLIISGNFGTVACERFDLFNGKSIIPIPELEPGFYTIELSIDKNVFAGDFFIE
;
A
#
# COMPACT_ATOMS: atom_id res chain seq x y z
N MET A 1 -29.11 -1.06 29.09
CA MET A 1 -27.75 -0.61 29.48
C MET A 1 -26.92 -0.56 28.20
N SER A 2 -26.43 0.62 27.87
CA SER A 2 -25.81 1.01 26.60
C SER A 2 -24.32 0.67 26.57
N VAL A 3 -23.81 0.12 25.46
CA VAL A 3 -22.39 0.19 25.06
C VAL A 3 -22.32 0.18 23.52
N ILE A 4 -22.53 1.35 22.91
CA ILE A 4 -21.91 1.66 21.61
C ILE A 4 -20.44 1.96 21.91
N VAL A 5 -19.54 1.03 21.63
CA VAL A 5 -18.09 1.27 21.70
C VAL A 5 -17.45 0.52 20.54
N GLY A 6 -17.30 1.19 19.40
CA GLY A 6 -16.47 0.64 18.31
C GLY A 6 -16.83 1.01 16.87
N LEU A 7 -17.82 1.86 16.59
CA LEU A 7 -17.89 2.56 15.29
C LEU A 7 -16.83 3.69 15.19
N PHE A 8 -15.82 3.67 16.06
CA PHE A 8 -14.89 4.77 16.28
C PHE A 8 -13.49 4.38 15.82
N MET A 9 -13.04 5.05 14.77
CA MET A 9 -11.64 5.43 14.54
C MET A 9 -10.66 4.34 14.08
N LEU A 10 -10.72 3.96 12.80
CA LEU A 10 -9.48 3.70 12.06
C LEU A 10 -9.40 4.48 10.74
N PHE A 11 -9.91 5.72 10.76
CA PHE A 11 -9.29 6.86 10.06
C PHE A 11 -8.12 7.44 10.92
N ALA A 12 -7.57 6.64 11.83
CA ALA A 12 -6.50 7.04 12.73
C ALA A 12 -5.20 6.41 12.21
N GLY A 13 -4.55 7.08 11.27
CA GLY A 13 -3.24 6.67 10.81
C GLY A 13 -2.90 6.94 9.36
N ILE A 14 -3.42 8.01 8.74
CA ILE A 14 -2.61 8.67 7.70
C ILE A 14 -1.50 9.42 8.47
N TYR A 15 -0.57 8.66 9.04
CA TYR A 15 0.64 9.23 9.55
C TYR A 15 1.44 9.64 8.31
N SER A 16 1.28 10.91 7.92
CA SER A 16 2.31 11.65 7.20
C SER A 16 3.57 11.67 8.09
N VAL A 17 4.24 10.52 8.18
CA VAL A 17 5.49 10.34 8.91
C VAL A 17 6.55 9.98 7.87
N TYR A 18 6.74 10.92 6.96
CA TYR A 18 8.00 11.10 6.27
C TYR A 18 8.07 12.56 5.85
N GLY A 19 8.71 13.40 6.66
CA GLY A 19 8.98 14.80 6.29
C GLY A 19 9.70 14.82 4.94
N GLY A 20 9.10 15.47 3.95
CA GLY A 20 9.65 15.55 2.58
C GLY A 20 8.67 15.43 1.42
N GLY A 21 7.34 15.46 1.64
CA GLY A 21 6.35 15.38 0.55
C GLY A 21 5.95 13.95 0.15
N LYS A 22 6.23 12.96 1.01
CA LYS A 22 5.84 11.56 0.82
C LYS A 22 4.63 11.20 1.68
N THR A 23 3.63 10.58 1.08
CA THR A 23 2.47 9.99 1.75
C THR A 23 2.73 8.53 2.05
N ALA A 24 2.75 8.15 3.33
CA ALA A 24 2.85 6.75 3.71
C ALA A 24 1.49 6.06 3.52
N VAL A 25 1.49 4.88 2.91
CA VAL A 25 0.30 4.07 2.68
C VAL A 25 0.36 2.83 3.56
N ILE A 26 -0.59 2.72 4.49
CA ILE A 26 -0.71 1.54 5.34
C ILE A 26 -1.46 0.47 4.54
N VAL A 27 -0.72 -0.55 4.10
CA VAL A 27 -1.30 -1.74 3.48
C VAL A 27 -1.53 -2.83 4.54
N LYS A 28 -2.59 -3.60 4.35
CA LYS A 28 -2.93 -4.79 5.14
C LYS A 28 -2.84 -6.01 4.26
N GLN A 29 -2.41 -7.14 4.82
CA GLN A 29 -2.43 -8.40 4.09
C GLN A 29 -3.88 -8.80 3.81
N VAL A 30 -4.18 -8.94 2.53
CA VAL A 30 -5.46 -9.43 2.05
C VAL A 30 -5.31 -10.91 1.76
N LYS A 31 -6.32 -11.66 2.18
CA LYS A 31 -6.34 -13.10 2.02
C LYS A 31 -7.29 -13.48 0.90
N VAL A 32 -6.73 -14.10 -0.12
CA VAL A 32 -7.48 -14.67 -1.24
C VAL A 32 -7.70 -16.15 -0.95
N GLY A 33 -8.87 -16.51 -0.39
CA GLY A 33 -9.24 -17.90 -0.07
C GLY A 33 -9.49 -18.18 1.42
N GLY A 34 -10.45 -19.06 1.73
CA GLY A 34 -11.11 -19.19 3.03
C GLY A 34 -10.28 -19.60 4.27
N GLY A 35 -9.02 -20.05 4.20
CA GLY A 35 -8.30 -20.61 5.38
C GLY A 35 -7.21 -19.72 6.01
N PRO A 36 -7.16 -19.53 7.35
CA PRO A 36 -6.71 -18.37 8.19
C PRO A 36 -5.73 -17.30 7.64
N VAL A 37 -5.95 -16.02 7.97
CA VAL A 37 -4.98 -14.92 7.69
C VAL A 37 -3.83 -15.07 8.68
N CYS A 38 -2.66 -15.51 8.22
CA CYS A 38 -1.45 -15.40 9.02
C CYS A 38 -1.08 -13.92 9.07
N LEU A 39 -1.11 -13.29 10.26
CA LEU A 39 -0.52 -11.96 10.45
C LEU A 39 1.00 -12.13 10.30
N SER A 40 1.50 -11.98 9.07
CA SER A 40 2.92 -12.07 8.77
C SER A 40 3.66 -10.90 9.43
N GLU A 41 4.78 -11.17 10.10
CA GLU A 41 5.71 -10.13 10.59
C GLU A 41 6.34 -9.33 9.43
N ASN A 42 6.12 -9.75 8.18
CA ASN A 42 6.63 -9.14 6.96
C ASN A 42 5.52 -8.43 6.15
N ILE A 43 4.86 -7.45 6.75
CA ILE A 43 3.95 -6.55 6.00
C ILE A 43 4.81 -5.52 5.25
N PRO A 44 4.70 -5.42 3.92
CA PRO A 44 5.45 -4.43 3.17
C PRO A 44 4.98 -3.02 3.53
N LEU A 45 5.92 -2.08 3.64
CA LEU A 45 5.63 -0.65 3.73
C LEU A 45 5.58 -0.07 2.33
N VAL A 46 4.59 0.78 2.08
CA VAL A 46 4.44 1.44 0.79
C VAL A 46 4.39 2.95 1.01
N PHE A 47 5.18 3.69 0.24
CA PHE A 47 5.23 5.14 0.27
C PHE A 47 4.96 5.68 -1.12
N TYR A 48 4.06 6.64 -1.21
CA TYR A 48 3.83 7.40 -2.43
C TYR A 48 4.51 8.76 -2.31
N ASP A 49 5.28 9.16 -3.33
CA ASP A 49 5.89 10.48 -3.44
C ASP A 49 5.22 11.22 -4.61
N SER A 50 4.40 12.23 -4.29
CA SER A 50 3.70 13.01 -5.31
C SER A 50 4.63 13.94 -6.08
N SER A 51 5.77 14.35 -5.50
CA SER A 51 6.72 15.27 -6.16
C SER A 51 7.50 14.59 -7.28
N MET A 52 7.74 13.29 -7.15
CA MET A 52 8.45 12.48 -8.14
C MET A 52 7.54 11.52 -8.91
N SER A 53 6.26 11.40 -8.52
CA SER A 53 5.32 10.40 -9.04
C SER A 53 5.90 8.98 -8.96
N ILE A 54 6.42 8.61 -7.79
CA ILE A 54 6.98 7.29 -7.54
C ILE A 54 6.30 6.61 -6.35
N VAL A 55 6.26 5.28 -6.39
CA VAL A 55 5.88 4.44 -5.27
C VAL A 55 7.09 3.65 -4.82
N GLU A 56 7.46 3.83 -3.56
CA GLU A 56 8.53 3.10 -2.90
C GLU A 56 7.91 1.96 -2.08
N VAL A 57 8.28 0.73 -2.43
CA VAL A 57 7.83 -0.49 -1.74
C VAL A 57 9.00 -1.07 -0.96
N ILE A 58 8.82 -1.30 0.33
CA ILE A 58 9.80 -1.92 1.22
C ILE A 58 9.18 -3.19 1.81
N ALA A 59 9.67 -4.35 1.41
CA ALA A 59 9.26 -5.64 1.93
C ALA A 59 10.44 -6.31 2.64
N SER A 60 10.24 -6.85 3.84
CA SER A 60 11.30 -7.56 4.55
C SER A 60 11.60 -8.92 3.90
N GLY A 61 12.90 -9.19 3.76
CA GLY A 61 13.43 -10.38 3.10
C GLY A 61 14.56 -9.99 2.17
N ALA A 62 15.75 -10.55 2.38
CA ALA A 62 16.94 -10.27 1.57
C ALA A 62 16.90 -10.93 0.17
N GLU A 63 15.83 -11.66 -0.14
CA GLU A 63 15.67 -12.36 -1.41
C GLU A 63 15.04 -11.45 -2.46
N SER A 64 15.58 -11.51 -3.69
CA SER A 64 14.98 -10.81 -4.82
C SER A 64 13.63 -11.42 -5.16
N LYS A 65 12.59 -10.60 -5.21
CA LYS A 65 11.21 -11.03 -5.46
C LYS A 65 10.58 -10.16 -6.53
N THR A 66 9.69 -10.74 -7.31
CA THR A 66 8.90 -9.99 -8.28
C THR A 66 7.53 -9.69 -7.69
N GLY A 67 7.00 -8.51 -7.97
CA GLY A 67 5.67 -8.11 -7.56
C GLY A 67 4.90 -7.36 -8.63
N GLN A 68 3.64 -7.10 -8.32
CA GLN A 68 2.76 -6.26 -9.11
C GLN A 68 2.10 -5.22 -8.20
N LEU A 69 2.12 -3.98 -8.64
CA LEU A 69 1.47 -2.83 -8.03
C LEU A 69 0.28 -2.44 -8.89
N ILE A 70 -0.89 -2.32 -8.28
CA ILE A 70 -2.10 -1.79 -8.90
C ILE A 70 -2.56 -0.61 -8.05
N ILE A 71 -2.85 0.52 -8.70
CA ILE A 71 -3.46 1.69 -8.06
C ILE A 71 -4.75 1.96 -8.80
N SER A 72 -5.84 2.06 -8.05
CA SER A 72 -7.16 2.38 -8.58
C SER A 72 -7.70 3.63 -7.90
N GLY A 73 -8.22 4.56 -8.70
CA GLY A 73 -8.95 5.73 -8.23
C GLY A 73 -10.45 5.55 -8.47
N ASN A 74 -11.20 6.64 -8.27
CA ASN A 74 -12.66 6.65 -8.43
C ASN A 74 -13.15 6.22 -9.82
N PHE A 75 -12.33 6.39 -10.86
CA PHE A 75 -12.68 6.09 -12.26
C PHE A 75 -12.08 4.77 -12.78
N GLY A 76 -11.46 3.97 -11.90
CA GLY A 76 -10.85 2.68 -12.24
C GLY A 76 -9.35 2.65 -12.01
N THR A 77 -8.68 1.66 -12.60
CA THR A 77 -7.23 1.46 -12.47
C THR A 77 -6.45 2.58 -13.16
N VAL A 78 -5.59 3.26 -12.40
CA VAL A 78 -4.76 4.38 -12.85
C VAL A 78 -3.32 3.93 -13.09
N ALA A 79 -2.81 2.99 -12.30
CA ALA A 79 -1.49 2.40 -12.52
C ALA A 79 -1.54 0.89 -12.35
N CYS A 80 -0.78 0.17 -13.18
CA CYS A 80 -0.62 -1.28 -13.08
C CYS A 80 0.80 -1.65 -13.52
N GLU A 81 1.71 -1.70 -12.55
CA GLU A 81 3.15 -1.86 -12.80
C GLU A 81 3.67 -3.16 -12.22
N ARG A 82 4.58 -3.82 -12.94
CA ARG A 82 5.37 -4.94 -12.41
C ARG A 82 6.70 -4.42 -11.93
N PHE A 83 7.19 -4.96 -10.83
CA PHE A 83 8.43 -4.49 -10.22
C PHE A 83 9.23 -5.64 -9.62
N ASP A 84 10.53 -5.41 -9.52
CA ASP A 84 11.45 -6.29 -8.82
C ASP A 84 11.85 -5.63 -7.49
N LEU A 85 11.81 -6.41 -6.41
CA LEU A 85 12.34 -6.07 -5.10
C LEU A 85 13.80 -6.48 -5.07
N PHE A 86 14.70 -5.52 -5.00
CA PHE A 86 16.11 -5.76 -4.77
C PHE A 86 16.44 -5.46 -3.31
N ASN A 87 16.94 -6.47 -2.59
CA ASN A 87 17.26 -6.36 -1.16
C ASN A 87 16.09 -5.82 -0.32
N GLY A 88 14.87 -6.28 -0.63
CA GLY A 88 13.65 -5.88 0.07
C GLY A 88 13.13 -4.48 -0.28
N LYS A 89 13.64 -3.82 -1.32
CA LYS A 89 13.17 -2.49 -1.74
C LYS A 89 12.94 -2.41 -3.25
N SER A 90 11.93 -1.66 -3.65
CA SER A 90 11.65 -1.29 -5.04
C SER A 90 11.20 0.16 -5.14
N ILE A 91 11.51 0.81 -6.25
CA ILE A 91 11.05 2.15 -6.60
C ILE A 91 10.35 2.03 -7.95
N ILE A 92 9.06 2.34 -7.95
CA ILE A 92 8.16 2.09 -9.07
C ILE A 92 7.68 3.45 -9.59
N PRO A 93 8.05 3.86 -10.80
CA PRO A 93 7.49 5.06 -11.39
C PRO A 93 6.01 4.85 -11.69
N ILE A 94 5.17 5.83 -11.38
CA ILE A 94 3.75 5.83 -11.69
C ILE A 94 3.36 7.16 -12.36
N PRO A 95 2.22 7.24 -13.06
CA PRO A 95 1.69 8.53 -13.48
C PRO A 95 1.41 9.44 -12.28
N GLU A 96 1.48 10.75 -12.51
CA GLU A 96 1.03 11.75 -11.54
C GLU A 96 -0.46 11.53 -11.26
N LEU A 97 -0.80 11.53 -9.97
CA LEU A 97 -2.15 11.27 -9.50
C LEU A 97 -2.76 12.60 -9.03
N GLU A 98 -3.97 12.91 -9.51
CA GLU A 98 -4.71 14.08 -9.04
C GLU A 98 -5.14 13.89 -7.57
N PRO A 99 -5.36 14.97 -6.80
CA PRO A 99 -5.91 14.90 -5.46
C PRO A 99 -7.20 14.06 -5.40
N GLY A 100 -7.28 13.14 -4.45
CA GLY A 100 -8.38 12.19 -4.38
C GLY A 100 -8.08 10.92 -3.57
N PHE A 101 -9.09 10.05 -3.51
CA PHE A 101 -8.99 8.75 -2.86
C PHE A 101 -8.54 7.68 -3.85
N TYR A 102 -7.56 6.87 -3.42
CA TYR A 102 -7.01 5.78 -4.18
C TYR A 102 -6.88 4.52 -3.32
N THR A 103 -7.08 3.38 -3.95
CA THR A 103 -6.79 2.06 -3.39
C THR A 103 -5.53 1.53 -4.06
N ILE A 104 -4.61 1.02 -3.25
CA ILE A 104 -3.42 0.32 -3.69
C ILE A 104 -3.59 -1.17 -3.44
N GLU A 105 -3.25 -1.98 -4.43
CA GLU A 105 -3.08 -3.41 -4.29
C GLU A 105 -1.65 -3.79 -4.68
N LEU A 106 -1.01 -4.55 -3.80
CA LEU A 106 0.37 -4.97 -3.93
C LEU A 106 0.41 -6.48 -3.84
N SER A 107 0.83 -7.13 -4.92
CA SER A 107 1.05 -8.57 -4.94
C SER A 107 2.55 -8.85 -4.93
N ILE A 108 3.03 -9.62 -3.96
CA ILE A 108 4.41 -10.09 -3.89
C ILE A 108 4.36 -11.60 -3.65
N ASP A 109 4.98 -12.37 -4.54
CA ASP A 109 4.88 -13.83 -4.58
C ASP A 109 3.41 -14.33 -4.60
N LYS A 110 2.96 -14.94 -3.50
CA LYS A 110 1.60 -15.47 -3.31
C LYS A 110 0.75 -14.63 -2.35
N ASN A 111 1.32 -13.53 -1.85
CA ASN A 111 0.65 -12.66 -0.89
C ASN A 111 0.12 -11.42 -1.60
N VAL A 112 -1.11 -11.07 -1.28
CA VAL A 112 -1.74 -9.82 -1.73
C VAL A 112 -1.88 -8.92 -0.52
N PHE A 113 -1.57 -7.65 -0.69
CA PHE A 113 -1.74 -6.60 0.29
C PHE A 113 -2.57 -5.50 -0.34
N ALA A 114 -3.45 -4.88 0.43
CA ALA A 114 -4.23 -3.75 -0.05
C ALA A 114 -4.28 -2.66 1.00
N GLY A 115 -4.33 -1.41 0.57
CA GLY A 115 -4.47 -0.25 1.42
C GLY A 115 -5.18 0.86 0.67
N ASP A 116 -5.65 1.85 1.41
CA ASP A 116 -6.23 3.05 0.84
C ASP A 116 -5.35 4.24 1.23
N PHE A 117 -5.24 5.21 0.32
CA PHE A 117 -4.56 6.46 0.58
C PHE A 117 -5.30 7.63 -0.07
N PHE A 118 -5.07 8.79 0.50
CA PHE A 118 -5.63 10.05 0.02
C PHE A 118 -4.49 10.98 -0.38
N ILE A 119 -4.64 11.62 -1.52
CA ILE A 119 -3.76 12.69 -2.00
C ILE A 119 -4.50 14.01 -1.80
N GLU A 120 -3.88 14.92 -1.06
CA GLU A 120 -4.36 16.29 -0.82
C GLU A 120 -4.11 17.23 -2.01
#